data_AF-A0A9W3THQ1-F1
#
_entry.id   AF-A0A9W3THQ1-F1
#
_cell.length_a   1.000
_cell.length_b   1.000
_cell.length_c   1.000
_cell.angle_alpha   90.00
_cell.angle_beta   90.00
_cell.angle_gamma   90.00
#
_symmetry.space_group_name_H-M   'P 1'
#
loop_
_entity.id
_entity.type
_entity.pdbx_description
1 polymer ?
#
loop_
_entity_poly.entity_id
_entity_poly.type
_entity_poly.pdbx_seq_one_letter_code
_entity_poly.pdbx_strand_id
1 'polypeptide(L)' 'MDEINLNDRYWCFGFDQYYPCGGFADIHTTTNSKHEAIKWYKEEKERFDYCEVWDSEKREYIDSDKE' A
#
# COMPACT_ATOMS: atom_id res chain seq x y z
N MET A 1 -1.50 2.14 -15.30
CA MET A 1 -0.82 2.47 -14.03
C MET A 1 -1.00 3.95 -13.87
N ASP A 2 -1.79 4.37 -12.89
CA ASP A 2 -1.84 5.78 -12.51
C ASP A 2 -0.45 6.23 -12.07
N GLU A 3 -0.14 7.51 -12.29
CA GLU A 3 1.15 8.07 -11.89
C GLU A 3 1.26 8.01 -10.36
N ILE A 4 2.34 7.42 -9.85
CA ILE A 4 2.63 7.36 -8.42
C ILE A 4 2.95 8.77 -7.94
N ASN A 5 2.10 9.32 -7.06
CA ASN A 5 2.31 10.63 -6.46
C ASN A 5 2.65 10.47 -4.98
N LEU A 6 3.93 10.64 -4.64
CA LEU A 6 4.42 10.55 -3.26
C LEU A 6 3.91 11.68 -2.34
N ASN A 7 3.21 12.69 -2.87
CA ASN A 7 2.53 13.70 -2.05
C ASN A 7 1.14 13.24 -1.59
N ASP A 8 0.62 12.15 -2.14
CA ASP A 8 -0.64 11.59 -1.68
C ASP A 8 -0.46 10.91 -0.33
N ARG A 9 -1.53 10.92 0.46
CA ARG A 9 -1.48 10.44 1.84
C ARG A 9 -1.28 8.92 1.94
N TYR A 10 -2.05 8.14 1.19
CA TYR A 10 -2.07 6.67 1.31
C TYR A 10 -1.27 6.03 0.20
N TRP A 11 -0.32 5.16 0.58
CA TRP A 11 0.51 4.42 -0.35
C TRP A 11 0.21 2.94 -0.26
N CYS A 12 -0.12 2.35 -1.41
CA CYS A 12 -0.53 0.96 -1.54
C CYS A 12 0.65 0.13 -2.05
N PHE A 13 1.16 -0.75 -1.20
CA PHE A 13 2.29 -1.63 -1.46
C PHE A 13 1.81 -3.05 -1.75
N GLY A 14 2.36 -3.66 -2.80
CA GLY A 14 2.12 -5.05 -3.16
C GLY A 14 3.43 -5.70 -3.57
N PHE A 15 3.79 -6.83 -2.96
CA PHE A 15 5.01 -7.55 -3.30
C PHE A 15 4.85 -9.06 -3.20
N ASP A 16 5.26 -9.76 -4.26
CA ASP A 16 5.17 -11.23 -4.43
C ASP A 16 6.32 -12.00 -3.77
N GLN A 17 7.33 -11.29 -3.23
CA GLN A 17 8.48 -11.89 -2.55
C GLN A 17 8.93 -10.99 -1.41
N TYR A 18 9.13 -11.54 -0.22
CA TYR A 18 9.76 -10.80 0.87
C TYR A 18 11.22 -10.52 0.53
N TYR A 19 11.60 -9.24 0.45
CA TYR A 19 12.99 -8.84 0.40
C TYR A 19 13.26 -7.71 1.42
N PRO A 20 14.45 -7.68 2.04
CA PRO A 20 14.73 -6.87 3.23
C PRO A 20 14.72 -5.35 3.00
N CYS A 21 14.49 -4.90 1.76
CA CYS A 21 14.52 -3.50 1.38
C CYS A 21 13.37 -3.14 0.42
N GLY A 22 12.16 -3.61 0.70
CA GLY A 22 10.94 -3.08 0.05
C GLY A 22 11.02 -1.55 0.00
N GLY A 23 10.90 -0.99 -1.19
CA GLY A 23 11.18 0.40 -1.49
C GLY A 23 10.00 1.09 -2.16
N PHE A 24 10.16 2.37 -2.48
CA PHE A 24 9.14 3.13 -3.21
C PHE A 24 8.80 2.53 -4.59
N ALA A 25 9.62 1.61 -5.10
CA ALA A 25 9.36 0.88 -6.33
C ALA A 25 8.20 -0.13 -6.21
N ASP A 26 7.84 -0.56 -5.00
CA ASP A 26 6.74 -1.50 -4.75
C ASP A 26 5.39 -0.79 -4.54
N ILE A 27 5.35 0.54 -4.69
CA ILE A 27 4.08 1.28 -4.65
C ILE A 27 3.34 1.02 -5.95
N HIS A 28 2.20 0.35 -5.84
CA HIS A 28 1.30 0.07 -6.96
C HIS A 28 0.37 1.23 -7.27
N THR A 29 -0.07 1.95 -6.24
CA THR A 29 -0.92 3.14 -6.38
C THR A 29 -0.80 4.04 -5.15
N THR A 30 -1.14 5.31 -5.33
CA THR A 30 -1.27 6.28 -4.26
C THR A 30 -2.64 6.97 -4.34
N THR A 31 -3.19 7.36 -3.19
CA THR A 31 -4.46 8.08 -3.15
C THR A 31 -4.56 8.92 -1.88
N ASN A 32 -5.36 9.99 -1.94
CA ASN A 32 -5.74 10.77 -0.75
C ASN A 32 -6.99 10.20 -0.07
N SER A 33 -7.65 9.20 -0.65
CA SER A 33 -8.85 8.57 -0.13
C SER A 33 -8.54 7.28 0.62
N LYS A 34 -8.77 7.27 1.93
CA LYS A 34 -8.66 6.05 2.73
C LYS A 34 -9.55 4.92 2.19
N HIS A 35 -10.73 5.27 1.70
CA HIS A 35 -11.68 4.29 1.18
C HIS A 35 -11.13 3.59 -0.07
N GLU A 36 -10.51 4.34 -0.99
CA GLU A 36 -9.90 3.78 -2.20
C GLU A 36 -8.70 2.91 -1.86
N ALA A 37 -7.85 3.34 -0.93
CA ALA A 37 -6.68 2.55 -0.50
C ALA A 37 -7.10 1.20 0.13
N ILE A 38 -8.11 1.22 1.01
CA ILE A 38 -8.65 -0.01 1.61
C ILE A 38 -9.38 -0.88 0.59
N LYS A 39 -10.07 -0.28 -0.38
CA LYS A 39 -10.70 -1.03 -1.48
C LYS A 39 -9.63 -1.77 -2.30
N TRP A 40 -8.58 -1.06 -2.70
CA TRP A 40 -7.44 -1.64 -3.41
C TRP A 40 -6.83 -2.82 -2.63
N TYR A 41 -6.56 -2.63 -1.33
CA TYR A 41 -6.05 -3.71 -0.48
C TYR A 41 -6.94 -4.96 -0.52
N LYS A 42 -8.27 -4.79 -0.37
CA LYS A 42 -9.20 -5.93 -0.38
C LYS A 42 -9.24 -6.66 -1.72
N GLU A 43 -9.06 -5.95 -2.82
CA GLU A 43 -9.06 -6.50 -4.18
C GLU A 43 -7.74 -7.22 -4.50
N GLU A 44 -6.63 -6.78 -3.91
CA GLU A 44 -5.29 -7.21 -4.30
C GLU A 44 -4.58 -8.10 -3.26
N LYS A 45 -5.03 -8.13 -2.00
CA LYS A 45 -4.36 -8.88 -0.91
C LYS A 45 -4.18 -10.38 -1.14
N GLU A 46 -5.02 -11.00 -1.96
CA GLU A 46 -4.90 -12.43 -2.30
C GLU A 46 -3.94 -12.68 -3.47
N ARG A 47 -3.54 -11.61 -4.18
CA ARG A 47 -2.65 -11.69 -5.34
C ARG A 47 -1.19 -11.57 -4.95
N PHE A 48 -0.89 -10.82 -3.89
CA PHE A 48 0.45 -10.57 -3.40
C PHE A 48 0.73 -11.36 -2.12
N ASP A 49 1.97 -11.81 -1.94
CA ASP A 49 2.43 -12.41 -0.67
C ASP A 49 2.35 -11.40 0.49
N TYR A 50 2.57 -10.13 0.17
CA TYR A 50 2.40 -9.02 1.09
C TYR A 50 1.65 -7.88 0.40
N CYS A 51 0.61 -7.41 1.07
CA CYS A 51 -0.20 -6.29 0.63
C CYS A 51 -0.36 -5.38 1.84
N GLU A 52 0.11 -4.14 1.74
CA GLU A 52 0.15 -3.19 2.85
C GLU A 52 -0.27 -1.78 2.38
N VAL A 53 -0.91 -1.02 3.25
CA VAL A 53 -1.35 0.36 3.03
C VAL A 53 -0.75 1.23 4.12
N TRP A 54 0.11 2.15 3.70
CA TRP A 54 0.78 3.11 4.57
C TRP A 54 0.04 4.45 4.58
N ASP A 55 -0.29 4.96 5.77
CA ASP A 55 -0.73 6.34 5.96
C ASP A 55 0.50 7.22 6.22
N SER A 56 0.94 7.98 5.21
CA SER A 56 2.17 8.78 5.28
C SER A 56 2.10 9.94 6.27
N GLU A 57 0.91 10.49 6.53
CA GLU A 57 0.72 11.55 7.51
C GLU A 57 0.88 11.01 8.94
N LYS A 58 0.25 9.87 9.21
CA LYS A 58 0.28 9.24 10.54
C LYS A 58 1.51 8.37 10.77
N ARG A 59 2.19 7.97 9.70
CA ARG A 59 3.34 7.07 9.69
C ARG A 59 3.01 5.71 10.29
N GLU A 60 1.88 5.13 9.86
CA GLU A 60 1.40 3.83 10.32
C GLU A 60 0.85 3.00 9.15
N TYR A 61 0.89 1.67 9.28
CA TYR A 61 0.16 0.76 8.40
C TYR A 61 -1.28 0.65 8.89
N ILE A 62 -2.26 0.75 7.99
CA ILE A 62 -3.69 0.86 8.36
C ILE A 62 -4.50 -0.40 8.04
N ASP A 63 -3.86 -1.41 7.50
CA ASP A 63 -4.43 -2.65 6.97
C ASP A 63 -3.68 -3.90 7.43
N SER A 64 -2.61 -3.72 8.24
CA SER A 64 -1.99 -4.84 8.92
C SER A 64 -2.96 -5.35 9.98
N ASP A 65 -3.69 -6.42 9.68
CA ASP A 65 -4.38 -7.29 10.64
C ASP A 65 -3.34 -8.00 11.55
N LYS A 66 -2.43 -7.24 12.16
CA LYS A 66 -1.46 -7.71 13.16
C LYS A 66 -2.12 -7.59 14.53
N GLU A 67 -3.15 -8.40 14.77
CA GLU A 67 -3.54 -8.85 16.12
C GLU A 67 -2.95 -10.24 16.40
#